data_AF-A0A8T4PBQ4-F1
#
_entry.id   AF-A0A8T4PBQ4-F1
#
_cell.length_a   1.000
_cell.length_b   1.000
_cell.length_c   1.000
_cell.angle_alpha   90.00
_cell.angle_beta   90.00
_cell.angle_gamma   90.00
#
_symmetry.space_group_name_H-M   'P 1'
#
loop_
_entity.id
_entity.type
_entity.pdbx_description
1 polymer ?
#
loop_
_entity_poly.entity_id
_entity_poly.type
_entity_poly.pdbx_seq_one_letter_code
_entity_poly.pdbx_strand_id
1 'polypeptide(L)'
;MENALKEEEYKINGEKEYIDTRGKISNYELTEPINWIGLITSKKGSLRANHYHPIQEQKAMLINGKFISVFKDLSDKGILKTHTILPGELVVTKPNVAHTMIFLEDSTFLNLVNGEREHENFGVHTIPYELVKQNAIEGYMKNYKSECRICGNEKLKRVISLGMVPLANNLIKENEKEECFPLEMNYCPQCHLCQLSYVVPPQKLFSNYLYVSSTTKSFKQHFEEFANRLVNELKLNNNSLVVDIGSNDGIFLKPLKEKGIKVVGIEPAKNICEIARKEGIETIEGFFNDKIVEDILTSKGEADVITASNVFAHADNIKEITRGAFKLLKDNGVFIIEVQYLINTIKDLTFDNIYHEHLSYYSVTSLNEFFKKQGLHIIKVEKIPTHGGSIRIYVKRNADNFDSSLSEFLDEEKKFGITNFGTYQKFAENIEAKKAQAIQKIRALKDKGKTIAGYGAPAKATTVLNFYGITNKDIDFIIEDNKLKHGYLVPGARIPIKDKAEMKNTPDCMLVLAWNFFDEIKKNNQDMIDKGVEFFTLRD
;
A
#
# COMPACT_ATOMS: atom_id res chain seq x y z
N MET A 1 6.65 -26.65 0.12
CA MET A 1 7.97 -26.54 -0.55
C MET A 1 7.88 -26.12 -2.01
N GLU A 2 6.94 -26.62 -2.83
CA GLU A 2 6.90 -26.31 -4.29
C GLU A 2 6.86 -24.81 -4.64
N ASN A 3 6.11 -23.96 -3.91
CA ASN A 3 6.09 -22.52 -4.19
C ASN A 3 7.34 -21.77 -3.70
N ALA A 4 8.08 -22.29 -2.72
CA ALA A 4 9.31 -21.65 -2.23
C ALA A 4 10.46 -21.81 -3.25
N LEU A 5 10.44 -22.88 -4.05
CA LEU A 5 11.44 -23.17 -5.08
C LEU A 5 11.38 -22.23 -6.30
N LYS A 6 10.34 -21.38 -6.42
CA LYS A 6 10.22 -20.41 -7.52
C LYS A 6 10.83 -19.04 -7.23
N GLU A 7 11.02 -18.66 -5.96
CA GLU A 7 11.65 -17.37 -5.63
C GLU A 7 13.18 -17.46 -5.71
N GLU A 8 13.81 -16.31 -5.94
CA GLU A 8 15.27 -16.17 -6.12
C GLU A 8 15.99 -16.12 -4.77
N GLU A 9 15.32 -15.60 -3.75
CA GLU A 9 15.65 -15.79 -2.35
C GLU A 9 14.38 -16.12 -1.58
N TYR A 10 14.45 -17.14 -0.72
CA TYR A 10 13.31 -17.61 0.06
C TYR A 10 13.73 -17.98 1.48
N LYS A 11 12.75 -18.01 2.38
CA LYS A 11 12.97 -18.38 3.78
C LYS A 11 12.31 -19.71 4.12
N ILE A 12 13.05 -20.54 4.85
CA ILE A 12 12.63 -21.85 5.34
C ILE A 12 12.46 -21.75 6.86
N ASN A 13 11.31 -22.24 7.34
CA ASN A 13 11.09 -22.47 8.76
C ASN A 13 11.37 -23.94 9.08
N GLY A 14 11.78 -24.24 10.30
CA GLY A 14 12.03 -25.61 10.70
C GLY A 14 10.76 -26.44 10.66
N GLU A 15 10.89 -27.67 10.17
CA GLU A 15 9.80 -28.62 10.00
C GLU A 15 9.94 -29.82 10.93
N LYS A 16 8.93 -30.70 10.93
CA LYS A 16 8.88 -31.93 11.75
C LYS A 16 9.19 -31.62 13.22
N GLU A 17 8.51 -30.60 13.76
CA GLU A 17 8.79 -30.12 15.10
C GLU A 17 8.41 -31.15 16.16
N TYR A 18 9.29 -31.35 17.14
CA TYR A 18 9.01 -32.13 18.34
C TYR A 18 9.09 -31.21 19.56
N ILE A 19 7.98 -31.08 20.28
CA ILE A 19 7.85 -30.19 21.44
C ILE A 19 7.53 -31.04 22.66
N ASP A 20 8.35 -30.90 23.70
CA ASP A 20 8.12 -31.50 25.01
C ASP A 20 8.48 -30.51 26.13
N THR A 21 8.50 -30.97 27.39
CA THR A 21 8.81 -30.13 28.56
C THR A 21 10.25 -29.61 28.59
N ARG A 22 11.17 -30.17 27.80
CA ARG A 22 12.58 -29.75 27.69
C ARG A 22 12.75 -28.66 26.64
N GLY A 23 11.82 -28.53 25.70
CA GLY A 23 11.84 -27.49 24.68
C GLY A 23 11.32 -27.98 23.33
N LYS A 24 11.91 -27.43 22.26
CA LYS A 24 11.52 -27.68 20.87
C LYS A 24 12.71 -28.12 20.03
N ILE A 25 12.52 -29.16 19.23
CA ILE A 25 13.41 -29.55 18.13
C ILE A 25 12.72 -29.16 16.82
N SER A 26 13.44 -28.47 15.95
CA SER A 26 12.99 -28.12 14.60
C SER A 26 14.04 -28.55 13.58
N ASN A 27 13.63 -29.21 12.50
CA ASN A 27 14.54 -29.79 11.51
C ASN A 27 14.60 -28.95 10.24
N TYR A 28 15.79 -28.81 9.66
CA TYR A 28 16.02 -28.11 8.39
C TYR A 28 16.69 -29.07 7.42
N GLU A 29 16.05 -29.30 6.28
CA GLU A 29 16.62 -30.08 5.19
C GLU A 29 17.30 -29.12 4.21
N LEU A 30 18.58 -29.37 3.94
CA LEU A 30 19.40 -28.52 3.07
C LEU A 30 19.54 -29.16 1.70
N THR A 31 19.58 -28.32 0.67
CA THR A 31 19.71 -28.71 -0.74
C THR A 31 21.09 -29.24 -1.11
N GLU A 32 22.11 -28.97 -0.29
CA GLU A 32 23.49 -29.39 -0.50
C GLU A 32 24.18 -29.70 0.84
N PRO A 33 25.23 -30.56 0.84
CA PRO A 33 25.99 -30.85 2.06
C PRO A 33 26.70 -29.60 2.57
N ILE A 34 26.83 -29.47 3.89
CA ILE A 34 27.57 -28.37 4.53
C ILE A 34 28.85 -28.95 5.11
N ASN A 35 30.00 -28.38 4.72
CA ASN A 35 31.31 -28.76 5.25
C ASN A 35 31.94 -27.66 6.11
N TRP A 36 31.33 -26.47 6.18
CA TRP A 36 31.81 -25.36 6.99
C TRP A 36 30.66 -24.47 7.50
N ILE A 37 30.81 -23.95 8.72
CA ILE A 37 29.83 -23.06 9.36
C ILE A 37 30.55 -21.80 9.86
N GLY A 38 30.13 -20.65 9.36
CA GLY A 38 30.56 -19.35 9.88
C GLY A 38 29.59 -18.83 10.93
N LEU A 39 30.06 -18.60 12.16
CA LEU A 39 29.30 -17.89 13.19
C LEU A 39 29.56 -16.38 13.05
N ILE A 40 28.52 -15.59 12.79
CA ILE A 40 28.65 -14.16 12.53
C ILE A 40 27.78 -13.37 13.49
N THR A 41 28.36 -12.32 14.07
CA THR A 41 27.63 -11.30 14.83
C THR A 41 27.57 -9.98 14.07
N SER A 42 26.42 -9.31 14.16
CA SER A 42 26.18 -7.99 13.58
C SER A 42 25.54 -7.06 14.59
N LYS A 43 25.84 -5.78 14.47
CA LYS A 43 25.26 -4.73 15.30
C LYS A 43 24.01 -4.14 14.67
N LYS A 44 23.05 -3.72 15.50
CA LYS A 44 21.90 -2.94 15.05
C LYS A 44 22.37 -1.72 14.23
N GLY A 45 21.71 -1.47 13.11
CA GLY A 45 22.04 -0.37 12.19
C GLY A 45 23.29 -0.63 11.33
N SER A 46 23.82 -1.86 11.32
CA SER A 46 24.88 -2.25 10.38
C SER A 46 24.32 -2.91 9.12
N LEU A 47 25.15 -2.94 8.08
CA LEU A 47 24.90 -3.61 6.81
C LEU A 47 25.93 -4.72 6.62
N ARG A 48 25.50 -5.85 6.04
CA ARG A 48 26.40 -6.88 5.50
C ARG A 48 25.93 -7.37 4.14
N ALA A 49 26.81 -8.14 3.50
CA ALA A 49 26.49 -8.99 2.36
C ALA A 49 26.13 -8.27 1.04
N ASN A 50 26.65 -7.06 0.78
CA ASN A 50 26.55 -6.36 -0.52
C ASN A 50 27.32 -7.08 -1.65
N HIS A 51 26.85 -8.27 -2.03
CA HIS A 51 27.47 -9.14 -3.02
C HIS A 51 26.46 -10.10 -3.64
N TYR A 52 26.92 -10.90 -4.60
CA TYR A 52 26.21 -12.08 -5.08
C TYR A 52 27.19 -13.25 -5.29
N HIS A 53 26.65 -14.45 -5.44
CA HIS A 53 27.42 -15.67 -5.75
C HIS A 53 27.02 -16.18 -7.14
N PRO A 54 27.93 -16.32 -8.11
CA PRO A 54 27.55 -16.73 -9.48
C PRO A 54 27.15 -18.21 -9.62
N ILE A 55 27.62 -19.06 -8.70
CA ILE A 55 27.53 -20.53 -8.83
C ILE A 55 26.79 -21.17 -7.64
N GLN A 56 27.09 -20.72 -6.42
CA GLN A 56 26.63 -21.37 -5.18
C GLN A 56 25.42 -20.68 -4.59
N GLU A 57 24.61 -21.45 -3.87
CA GLU A 57 23.58 -20.89 -2.99
C GLU A 57 24.23 -20.34 -1.71
N GLN A 58 23.71 -19.24 -1.19
CA GLN A 58 24.02 -18.80 0.17
C GLN A 58 22.91 -19.27 1.11
N LYS A 59 23.30 -19.80 2.27
CA LYS A 59 22.39 -20.26 3.32
C LYS A 59 22.74 -19.57 4.63
N ALA A 60 21.83 -18.77 5.18
CA ALA A 60 22.06 -18.08 6.45
C ALA A 60 20.91 -18.32 7.44
N MET A 61 21.22 -18.91 8.59
CA MET A 61 20.27 -19.20 9.67
C MET A 61 20.37 -18.13 10.75
N LEU A 62 19.29 -17.40 11.02
CA LEU A 62 19.26 -16.43 12.11
C LEU A 62 19.04 -17.12 13.46
N ILE A 63 19.95 -16.92 14.42
CA ILE A 63 19.86 -17.52 15.76
C ILE A 63 19.16 -16.58 16.74
N ASN A 64 19.52 -15.29 16.72
CA ASN A 64 18.89 -14.23 17.49
C ASN A 64 18.98 -12.90 16.74
N GLY A 65 18.14 -11.95 17.15
CA GLY A 65 18.01 -10.65 16.52
C GLY A 65 17.03 -10.67 15.35
N LYS A 66 17.19 -9.71 14.43
CA LYS A 66 16.27 -9.46 13.32
C LYS A 66 16.99 -8.67 12.23
N PHE A 67 16.79 -9.03 10.97
CA PHE A 67 17.30 -8.26 9.86
C PHE A 67 16.34 -8.23 8.67
N ILE A 68 16.48 -7.21 7.84
CA ILE A 68 15.83 -7.13 6.52
C ILE A 68 16.81 -7.72 5.53
N SER A 69 16.39 -8.75 4.80
CA SER A 69 17.09 -9.17 3.59
C SER A 69 16.56 -8.32 2.44
N VAL A 70 17.46 -7.65 1.73
CA VAL A 70 17.18 -6.92 0.49
C VAL A 70 17.87 -7.67 -0.62
N PHE A 71 17.16 -8.05 -1.68
CA PHE A 71 17.72 -8.89 -2.72
C PHE A 71 17.18 -8.56 -4.11
N LYS A 72 17.95 -8.92 -5.14
CA LYS A 72 17.64 -8.69 -6.55
C LYS A 72 18.31 -9.74 -7.41
N ASP A 73 17.52 -10.40 -8.26
CA ASP A 73 18.04 -11.29 -9.30
C ASP A 73 18.70 -10.47 -10.42
N LEU A 74 19.97 -10.78 -10.69
CA LEU A 74 20.76 -10.14 -11.72
C LEU A 74 20.59 -10.79 -13.11
N SER A 75 19.98 -11.97 -13.19
CA SER A 75 19.84 -12.74 -14.43
C SER A 75 18.76 -12.20 -15.37
N ASP A 76 17.70 -11.56 -14.87
CA ASP A 76 16.59 -11.05 -15.70
C ASP A 76 16.00 -9.71 -15.25
N LYS A 77 16.84 -8.68 -15.10
CA LYS A 77 16.41 -7.30 -14.72
C LYS A 77 15.42 -7.32 -13.54
N GLY A 78 15.62 -8.22 -12.58
CA GLY A 78 14.67 -8.48 -11.50
C GLY A 78 14.38 -7.22 -10.69
N ILE A 79 13.18 -7.15 -10.12
CA ILE A 79 12.85 -6.08 -9.18
C ILE A 79 13.55 -6.32 -7.83
N LEU A 80 13.94 -5.24 -7.16
CA LEU A 80 14.48 -5.33 -5.80
C LEU A 80 13.35 -5.72 -4.84
N LYS A 81 13.58 -6.75 -4.06
CA LYS A 81 12.63 -7.35 -3.12
C LYS A 81 13.19 -7.26 -1.70
N THR A 82 12.31 -7.29 -0.71
CA THR A 82 12.70 -7.42 0.69
C THR A 82 11.85 -8.44 1.44
N HIS A 83 12.38 -8.96 2.54
CA HIS A 83 11.59 -9.55 3.61
C HIS A 83 12.32 -9.42 4.95
N THR A 84 11.57 -9.56 6.04
CA THR A 84 12.16 -9.67 7.39
C THR A 84 12.52 -11.13 7.69
N ILE A 85 13.72 -11.33 8.23
CA ILE A 85 14.21 -12.59 8.76
C ILE A 85 14.13 -12.56 10.28
N LEU A 86 13.49 -13.59 10.85
CA LEU A 86 13.27 -13.78 12.28
C LEU A 86 14.12 -14.96 12.82
N PRO A 87 14.34 -15.04 14.15
CA PRO A 87 15.07 -16.15 14.75
C PRO A 87 14.46 -17.51 14.39
N GLY A 88 15.33 -18.45 13.99
CA GLY A 88 14.95 -19.76 13.48
C GLY A 88 14.59 -19.78 11.98
N GLU A 89 14.60 -18.65 11.28
CA GLU A 89 14.42 -18.67 9.82
C GLU A 89 15.78 -18.86 9.12
N LEU A 90 15.82 -19.82 8.18
CA LEU A 90 16.93 -20.02 7.25
C LEU A 90 16.62 -19.30 5.95
N VAL A 91 17.40 -18.27 5.60
CA VAL A 91 17.34 -17.65 4.28
C VAL A 91 18.24 -18.42 3.31
N VAL A 92 17.69 -18.76 2.15
CA VAL A 92 18.40 -19.39 1.04
C VAL A 92 18.36 -18.46 -0.16
N THR A 93 19.54 -18.01 -0.59
CA THR A 93 19.73 -17.09 -1.72
C THR A 93 20.34 -17.86 -2.89
N LYS A 94 19.67 -17.87 -4.04
CA LYS A 94 20.13 -18.58 -5.24
C LYS A 94 21.35 -17.91 -5.90
N PRO A 95 22.05 -18.62 -6.80
CA PRO A 95 23.11 -18.00 -7.60
C PRO A 95 22.61 -16.80 -8.40
N ASN A 96 23.50 -15.84 -8.65
CA ASN A 96 23.25 -14.57 -9.36
C ASN A 96 22.19 -13.66 -8.70
N VAL A 97 21.89 -13.88 -7.42
CA VAL A 97 21.05 -12.99 -6.62
C VAL A 97 21.93 -12.12 -5.75
N ALA A 98 21.98 -10.83 -6.09
CA ALA A 98 22.55 -9.83 -5.21
C ALA A 98 21.68 -9.69 -3.97
N HIS A 99 22.30 -9.63 -2.81
CA HIS A 99 21.59 -9.48 -1.56
C HIS A 99 22.29 -8.47 -0.66
N THR A 100 21.64 -8.12 0.45
CA THR A 100 22.15 -7.25 1.50
C THR A 100 21.35 -7.54 2.76
N MET A 101 22.03 -7.60 3.91
CA MET A 101 21.41 -7.74 5.23
C MET A 101 21.47 -6.41 5.98
N ILE A 102 20.32 -5.86 6.37
CA ILE A 102 20.21 -4.66 7.20
C ILE A 102 19.72 -5.07 8.58
N PHE A 103 20.55 -4.93 9.61
CA PHE A 103 20.27 -5.47 10.94
C PHE A 103 19.42 -4.50 11.77
N LEU A 104 18.19 -4.90 12.08
CA LEU A 104 17.23 -4.14 12.90
C LEU A 104 17.55 -4.26 14.40
N GLU A 105 18.22 -5.34 14.78
CA GLU A 105 18.64 -5.68 16.14
C GLU A 105 20.09 -6.20 16.12
N ASP A 106 20.77 -6.16 17.27
CA ASP A 106 22.01 -6.94 17.44
C ASP A 106 21.68 -8.42 17.17
N SER A 107 22.42 -9.03 16.26
CA SER A 107 22.02 -10.32 15.69
C SER A 107 23.20 -11.28 15.61
N THR A 108 22.89 -12.56 15.80
CA THR A 108 23.82 -13.68 15.59
C THR A 108 23.22 -14.63 14.57
N PHE A 109 23.99 -15.01 13.56
CA PHE A 109 23.54 -15.94 12.53
C PHE A 109 24.65 -16.88 12.10
N LEU A 110 24.25 -18.05 11.59
CA LEU A 110 25.13 -19.04 11.01
C LEU A 110 25.09 -18.91 9.50
N ASN A 111 26.24 -18.72 8.87
CA ASN A 111 26.39 -18.85 7.43
C ASN A 111 26.84 -20.28 7.12
N LEU A 112 25.98 -21.05 6.45
CA LEU A 112 26.17 -22.46 6.13
C LEU A 112 26.72 -22.55 4.70
N VAL A 113 27.89 -23.16 4.52
CA VAL A 113 28.54 -23.20 3.20
C VAL A 113 29.06 -24.59 2.84
N ASN A 114 29.21 -24.80 1.54
CA ASN A 114 29.78 -25.98 0.93
C ASN A 114 30.99 -25.56 0.08
N GLY A 115 32.22 -25.68 0.61
CA GLY A 115 33.46 -25.30 -0.08
C GLY A 115 34.43 -24.45 0.76
N GLU A 116 35.69 -24.36 0.31
CA GLU A 116 36.75 -23.61 1.00
C GLU A 116 36.58 -22.09 0.82
N ARG A 117 36.32 -21.37 1.92
CA ARG A 117 36.37 -19.90 1.99
C ARG A 117 37.67 -19.44 2.65
N GLU A 118 38.82 -19.70 2.03
CA GLU A 118 40.01 -18.91 2.37
C GLU A 118 39.77 -17.45 1.93
N HIS A 119 40.08 -16.48 2.79
CA HIS A 119 39.82 -15.05 2.52
C HIS A 119 40.47 -14.55 1.22
N GLU A 120 41.52 -15.23 0.75
CA GLU A 120 42.24 -14.93 -0.48
C GLU A 120 41.39 -15.21 -1.75
N ASN A 121 40.33 -16.04 -1.65
CA ASN A 121 39.45 -16.42 -2.77
C ASN A 121 38.11 -15.65 -2.81
N PHE A 122 37.94 -14.63 -1.95
CA PHE A 122 36.69 -13.85 -1.85
C PHE A 122 36.23 -13.31 -3.21
N GLY A 123 37.16 -12.91 -4.10
CA GLY A 123 36.83 -12.36 -5.42
C GLY A 123 36.48 -13.36 -6.54
N VAL A 124 36.63 -14.68 -6.32
CA VAL A 124 36.36 -15.70 -7.35
C VAL A 124 34.95 -16.27 -7.22
N HIS A 125 34.44 -16.42 -6.00
CA HIS A 125 33.12 -17.01 -5.72
C HIS A 125 32.09 -16.00 -5.16
N THR A 126 32.54 -14.81 -4.76
CA THR A 126 31.70 -13.75 -4.19
C THR A 126 32.00 -12.44 -4.90
N ILE A 127 31.05 -11.93 -5.69
CA ILE A 127 31.28 -10.73 -6.48
C ILE A 127 30.63 -9.54 -5.76
N PRO A 128 31.40 -8.51 -5.36
CA PRO A 128 30.83 -7.31 -4.74
C PRO A 128 29.78 -6.66 -5.64
N TYR A 129 28.65 -6.30 -5.04
CA TYR A 129 27.56 -5.60 -5.71
C TYR A 129 26.84 -4.74 -4.68
N GLU A 130 27.03 -3.42 -4.75
CA GLU A 130 26.39 -2.49 -3.82
C GLU A 130 24.89 -2.37 -4.13
N LEU A 131 24.10 -3.25 -3.54
CA LEU A 131 22.64 -3.24 -3.68
C LEU A 131 22.00 -2.17 -2.80
N VAL A 132 22.51 -2.00 -1.57
CA VAL A 132 22.09 -0.94 -0.65
C VAL A 132 23.30 -0.12 -0.22
N LYS A 133 23.19 1.20 -0.36
CA LYS A 133 24.21 2.16 0.06
C LYS A 133 24.17 2.37 1.57
N GLN A 134 25.32 2.66 2.16
CA GLN A 134 25.44 2.93 3.60
C GLN A 134 24.49 4.04 4.10
N ASN A 135 24.30 5.09 3.30
CA ASN A 135 23.43 6.22 3.64
C ASN A 135 21.92 5.90 3.56
N ALA A 136 21.53 4.74 3.00
CA ALA A 136 20.13 4.32 2.96
C ALA A 136 19.69 3.59 4.24
N ILE A 137 20.62 3.14 5.08
CA ILE A 137 20.33 2.34 6.29
C ILE A 137 19.39 3.08 7.23
N GLU A 138 19.65 4.36 7.49
CA GLU A 138 18.81 5.17 8.38
C GLU A 138 17.36 5.22 7.89
N GLY A 139 17.16 5.30 6.57
CA GLY A 139 15.85 5.24 5.92
C GLY A 139 15.13 3.92 6.23
N TYR A 140 15.80 2.78 6.03
CA TYR A 140 15.22 1.47 6.37
C TYR A 140 14.95 1.33 7.87
N MET A 141 15.90 1.68 8.72
CA MET A 141 15.76 1.56 10.19
C MET A 141 14.57 2.36 10.73
N LYS A 142 14.30 3.53 10.15
CA LYS A 142 13.22 4.42 10.60
C LYS A 142 11.86 4.07 10.00
N ASN A 143 11.83 3.67 8.73
CA ASN A 143 10.61 3.64 7.94
C ASN A 143 10.13 2.24 7.58
N TYR A 144 10.97 1.21 7.72
CA TYR A 144 10.56 -0.17 7.47
C TYR A 144 9.66 -0.68 8.61
N LYS A 145 8.57 -1.34 8.24
CA LYS A 145 7.56 -1.88 9.16
C LYS A 145 7.61 -3.40 9.16
N SER A 146 8.45 -3.93 10.04
CA SER A 146 8.57 -5.37 10.32
C SER A 146 7.44 -5.91 11.20
N GLU A 147 6.60 -5.04 11.77
CA GLU A 147 5.52 -5.40 12.69
C GLU A 147 4.15 -5.02 12.13
N CYS A 148 3.12 -5.77 12.52
CA CYS A 148 1.75 -5.46 12.14
C CYS A 148 1.25 -4.16 12.80
N ARG A 149 0.76 -3.19 12.02
CA ARG A 149 0.28 -1.89 12.52
C ARG A 149 -0.81 -2.01 13.58
N ILE A 150 -1.75 -2.96 13.39
CA ILE A 150 -2.91 -3.08 14.29
C ILE A 150 -2.68 -4.04 15.46
N CYS A 151 -1.88 -5.10 15.30
CA CYS A 151 -1.75 -6.14 16.32
C CYS A 151 -0.33 -6.38 16.86
N GLY A 152 0.71 -5.77 16.27
CA GLY A 152 2.11 -5.94 16.70
C GLY A 152 2.75 -7.28 16.31
N ASN A 153 2.05 -8.16 15.60
CA ASN A 153 2.65 -9.42 15.14
C ASN A 153 3.83 -9.17 14.18
N GLU A 154 4.96 -9.82 14.44
CA GLU A 154 6.17 -9.71 13.60
C GLU A 154 6.19 -10.72 12.45
N LYS A 155 5.41 -11.80 12.56
CA LYS A 155 5.40 -12.91 11.59
C LYS A 155 4.58 -12.57 10.35
N LEU A 156 4.94 -11.49 9.65
CA LEU A 156 4.30 -11.06 8.42
C LEU A 156 4.74 -11.95 7.24
N LYS A 157 3.82 -12.17 6.31
CA LYS A 157 4.06 -12.93 5.08
C LYS A 157 3.96 -12.00 3.88
N ARG A 158 4.99 -11.95 3.03
CA ARG A 158 4.94 -11.13 1.81
C ARG A 158 3.89 -11.67 0.85
N VAL A 159 2.99 -10.80 0.40
CA VAL A 159 2.01 -11.10 -0.64
C VAL A 159 2.63 -10.86 -2.00
N ILE A 160 3.09 -9.62 -2.25
CA ILE A 160 3.69 -9.21 -3.51
C ILE A 160 4.72 -8.10 -3.26
N SER A 161 5.78 -8.10 -4.06
CA SER A 161 6.72 -6.99 -4.19
C SER A 161 6.52 -6.34 -5.55
N LEU A 162 6.32 -5.02 -5.56
CA LEU A 162 6.27 -4.23 -6.79
C LEU A 162 7.62 -3.57 -7.11
N GLY A 163 8.64 -3.83 -6.28
CA GLY A 163 9.98 -3.31 -6.46
C GLY A 163 10.23 -1.96 -5.81
N MET A 164 11.17 -1.22 -6.38
CA MET A 164 11.46 0.17 -6.03
C MET A 164 10.64 1.07 -6.95
N VAL A 165 9.60 1.71 -6.42
CA VAL A 165 8.66 2.52 -7.19
C VAL A 165 8.73 3.97 -6.70
N PRO A 166 8.68 4.98 -7.59
CA PRO A 166 8.62 6.38 -7.18
C PRO A 166 7.25 6.74 -6.59
N LEU A 167 7.17 7.91 -5.96
CA LEU A 167 5.92 8.38 -5.37
C LEU A 167 4.87 8.66 -6.45
N ALA A 168 3.70 8.05 -6.31
CA ALA A 168 2.67 7.97 -7.34
C ALA A 168 2.19 9.34 -7.85
N ASN A 169 2.05 10.31 -6.95
CA ASN A 169 1.54 11.66 -7.23
C ASN A 169 2.64 12.71 -7.50
N ASN A 170 3.92 12.37 -7.35
CA ASN A 170 5.01 13.34 -7.53
C ASN A 170 5.47 13.34 -8.99
N LEU A 171 4.63 13.92 -9.86
CA LEU A 171 4.99 14.14 -11.26
C LEU A 171 6.25 15.00 -11.36
N ILE A 172 7.12 14.69 -12.32
CA ILE A 172 8.45 15.31 -12.45
C ILE A 172 8.61 16.07 -13.75
N LYS A 173 9.51 17.06 -13.78
CA LYS A 173 9.99 17.67 -15.03
C LYS A 173 11.19 16.91 -15.58
N GLU A 174 11.51 17.14 -16.86
CA GLU A 174 12.57 16.43 -17.61
C GLU A 174 13.91 16.30 -16.87
N ASN A 175 14.34 17.35 -16.15
CA ASN A 175 15.63 17.41 -15.46
C ASN A 175 15.57 17.06 -13.97
N GLU A 176 14.40 16.69 -13.45
CA GLU A 176 14.23 16.35 -12.05
C GLU A 176 14.61 14.88 -11.79
N LYS A 177 15.14 14.61 -10.61
CA LYS A 177 15.45 13.26 -10.15
C LYS A 177 14.25 12.73 -9.36
N GLU A 178 13.90 11.47 -9.57
CA GLU A 178 12.92 10.78 -8.74
C GLU A 178 13.61 9.97 -7.62
N GLU A 179 12.97 9.95 -6.45
CA GLU A 179 13.30 8.99 -5.40
C GLU A 179 12.37 7.80 -5.51
N CYS A 180 12.92 6.59 -5.42
CA CYS A 180 12.15 5.35 -5.37
C CYS A 180 12.21 4.74 -3.96
N PHE A 181 11.13 4.09 -3.56
CA PHE A 181 11.02 3.42 -2.27
C PHE A 181 10.50 1.99 -2.46
N PRO A 182 10.85 1.06 -1.57
CA PRO A 182 10.30 -0.29 -1.60
C PRO A 182 8.78 -0.24 -1.54
N LEU A 183 8.11 -0.97 -2.41
CA LEU A 183 6.65 -1.07 -2.46
C LEU A 183 6.24 -2.53 -2.39
N GLU A 184 6.00 -3.01 -1.17
CA GLU A 184 5.68 -4.42 -0.94
C GLU A 184 4.53 -4.54 0.06
N MET A 185 3.57 -5.39 -0.29
CA MET A 185 2.42 -5.66 0.55
C MET A 185 2.64 -6.96 1.32
N ASN A 186 2.44 -6.90 2.63
CA ASN A 186 2.56 -7.99 3.57
C ASN A 186 1.20 -8.32 4.19
N TYR A 187 0.99 -9.59 4.51
CA TYR A 187 -0.18 -10.12 5.19
C TYR A 187 0.17 -10.53 6.61
N CYS A 188 -0.65 -10.13 7.57
CA CYS A 188 -0.54 -10.57 8.96
C CYS A 188 -1.39 -11.83 9.22
N PRO A 189 -0.81 -12.99 9.53
CA PRO A 189 -1.57 -14.20 9.82
C PRO A 189 -2.37 -14.15 11.13
N GLN A 190 -2.09 -13.20 12.02
CA GLN A 190 -2.77 -13.11 13.33
C GLN A 190 -4.05 -12.28 13.29
N CYS A 191 -4.09 -11.19 12.51
CA CYS A 191 -5.25 -10.29 12.44
C CYS A 191 -5.76 -10.07 11.01
N HIS A 192 -5.14 -10.72 10.03
CA HIS A 192 -5.52 -10.70 8.62
C HIS A 192 -5.43 -9.32 7.94
N LEU A 193 -4.76 -8.34 8.56
CA LEU A 193 -4.43 -7.07 7.92
C LEU A 193 -3.43 -7.27 6.79
N CYS A 194 -3.69 -6.64 5.65
CA CYS A 194 -2.69 -6.38 4.62
C CYS A 194 -2.11 -4.98 4.78
N GLN A 195 -0.79 -4.84 4.65
CA GLN A 195 -0.11 -3.59 4.96
C GLN A 195 1.19 -3.45 4.16
N LEU A 196 1.65 -2.22 3.91
CA LEU A 196 2.95 -1.98 3.29
C LEU A 196 4.12 -2.22 4.26
N SER A 197 5.24 -2.72 3.75
CA SER A 197 6.50 -2.94 4.47
C SER A 197 7.30 -1.66 4.73
N TYR A 198 6.97 -0.55 4.08
CA TYR A 198 7.71 0.72 4.18
C TYR A 198 6.75 1.90 4.29
N VAL A 199 7.06 2.86 5.16
CA VAL A 199 6.31 4.12 5.33
C VAL A 199 7.14 5.27 4.83
N VAL A 200 6.75 5.85 3.70
CA VAL A 200 7.40 7.08 3.22
C VAL A 200 7.09 8.21 4.21
N PRO A 201 8.07 9.04 4.60
CA PRO A 201 7.83 10.18 5.46
C PRO A 201 6.68 11.07 4.91
N PRO A 202 5.65 11.39 5.72
CA PRO A 202 4.48 12.15 5.25
C PRO A 202 4.82 13.47 4.57
N GLN A 203 5.90 14.14 4.98
CA GLN A 203 6.36 15.41 4.38
C GLN A 203 6.75 15.25 2.90
N LYS A 204 7.22 14.06 2.50
CA LYS A 204 7.54 13.75 1.10
C LYS A 204 6.30 13.45 0.25
N LEU A 205 5.22 12.99 0.88
CA LEU A 205 3.95 12.66 0.23
C LEU A 205 3.01 13.87 0.10
N PHE A 206 2.92 14.70 1.15
CA PHE A 206 1.84 15.68 1.30
C PHE A 206 2.27 17.15 1.24
N SER A 207 3.53 17.45 0.88
CA SER A 207 4.03 18.84 0.83
C SER A 207 3.34 19.73 -0.20
N ASN A 208 2.75 19.16 -1.25
CA ASN A 208 1.85 19.84 -2.20
C ASN A 208 0.70 18.90 -2.60
N TYR A 209 -0.32 18.79 -1.74
CA TYR A 209 -1.46 17.92 -2.00
C TYR A 209 -2.40 18.55 -3.03
N LEU A 210 -2.46 17.95 -4.22
CA LEU A 210 -3.26 18.43 -5.37
C LEU A 210 -4.65 17.79 -5.47
N TYR A 211 -5.01 16.91 -4.52
CA TYR A 211 -6.28 16.19 -4.55
C TYR A 211 -7.36 16.92 -3.74
N VAL A 212 -8.37 17.41 -4.46
CA VAL A 212 -9.55 18.09 -3.91
C VAL A 212 -10.77 17.20 -4.15
N SER A 213 -11.44 16.78 -3.07
CA SER A 213 -12.50 15.75 -3.11
C SER A 213 -13.75 16.21 -3.87
N SER A 214 -14.12 17.49 -3.76
CA SER A 214 -15.31 18.05 -4.41
C SER A 214 -15.26 18.13 -5.93
N THR A 215 -14.12 17.81 -6.56
CA THR A 215 -13.95 17.85 -8.02
C THR A 215 -14.84 16.84 -8.75
N THR A 216 -15.25 15.75 -8.09
CA THR A 216 -16.05 14.68 -8.70
C THR A 216 -17.51 14.75 -8.26
N LYS A 217 -18.43 14.95 -9.21
CA LYS A 217 -19.88 15.06 -8.93
C LYS A 217 -20.45 13.87 -8.15
N SER A 218 -20.06 12.65 -8.51
CA SER A 218 -20.52 11.43 -7.82
C SER A 218 -20.06 11.38 -6.36
N PHE A 219 -18.88 11.91 -6.04
CA PHE A 219 -18.36 11.91 -4.68
C PHE A 219 -19.05 12.96 -3.80
N LYS A 220 -19.42 14.11 -4.37
CA LYS A 220 -20.28 15.09 -3.70
C LYS A 220 -21.65 14.50 -3.36
N GLN A 221 -22.29 13.84 -4.33
CA GLN A 221 -23.58 13.18 -4.12
C GLN A 221 -23.50 12.10 -3.03
N HIS A 222 -22.44 11.27 -3.04
CA HIS A 222 -22.20 10.26 -2.02
C HIS A 222 -22.20 10.84 -0.59
N PHE A 223 -21.48 11.95 -0.37
CA PHE A 223 -21.42 12.57 0.96
C PHE A 223 -22.69 13.33 1.34
N GLU A 224 -23.40 13.93 0.37
CA GLU A 224 -24.72 14.53 0.62
C GLU A 224 -25.74 13.47 1.06
N GLU A 225 -25.81 12.34 0.35
CA GLU A 225 -26.68 11.21 0.69
C GLU A 225 -26.30 10.62 2.06
N PHE A 226 -25.01 10.43 2.31
CA PHE A 226 -24.53 9.94 3.60
C PHE A 226 -24.88 10.88 4.74
N ALA A 227 -24.64 12.19 4.60
CA ALA A 227 -24.99 13.19 5.60
C ALA A 227 -26.49 13.19 5.89
N ASN A 228 -27.34 13.18 4.85
CA ASN A 228 -28.80 13.12 5.00
C ASN A 228 -29.25 11.89 5.80
N ARG A 229 -28.71 10.71 5.46
CA ARG A 229 -29.03 9.47 6.15
C ARG A 229 -28.55 9.49 7.60
N LEU A 230 -27.34 9.96 7.84
CA LEU A 230 -26.74 10.02 9.18
C LEU A 230 -27.55 10.91 10.12
N VAL A 231 -28.02 12.07 9.64
CA VAL A 231 -28.89 12.97 10.41
C VAL A 231 -30.17 12.27 10.84
N ASN A 232 -30.80 11.51 9.94
CA ASN A 232 -32.04 10.80 10.23
C ASN A 232 -31.81 9.61 11.19
N GLU A 233 -30.81 8.77 10.92
CA GLU A 233 -30.53 7.57 11.72
C GLU A 233 -30.12 7.89 13.15
N LEU A 234 -29.29 8.94 13.34
CA LEU A 234 -28.77 9.33 14.66
C LEU A 234 -29.53 10.50 15.30
N LYS A 235 -30.59 10.99 14.64
CA LYS A 235 -31.42 12.12 15.10
C LYS A 235 -30.58 13.37 15.43
N LEU A 236 -29.57 13.64 14.59
CA LEU A 236 -28.68 14.77 14.77
C LEU A 236 -29.44 16.09 14.64
N ASN A 237 -29.11 17.05 15.47
CA ASN A 237 -29.75 18.37 15.50
C ASN A 237 -28.72 19.47 15.81
N ASN A 238 -29.19 20.70 16.02
CA ASN A 238 -28.33 21.86 16.29
C ASN A 238 -27.53 21.78 17.61
N ASN A 239 -27.86 20.86 18.51
CA ASN A 239 -27.08 20.57 19.71
C ASN A 239 -26.02 19.48 19.49
N SER A 240 -26.07 18.77 18.35
CA SER A 240 -25.12 17.74 18.01
C SER A 240 -23.82 18.31 17.47
N LEU A 241 -22.71 17.63 17.77
CA LEU A 241 -21.38 17.92 17.24
C LEU A 241 -20.88 16.74 16.37
N VAL A 242 -20.48 17.06 15.14
CA VAL A 242 -19.83 16.12 14.22
C VAL A 242 -18.39 16.57 13.96
N VAL A 243 -17.44 15.66 14.14
CA VAL A 243 -16.02 15.91 13.88
C VAL A 243 -15.54 14.98 12.77
N ASP A 244 -14.92 15.52 11.73
CA ASP A 244 -14.41 14.72 10.60
C ASP A 244 -12.88 14.79 10.55
N ILE A 245 -12.24 13.64 10.72
CA ILE A 245 -10.80 13.46 10.65
C ILE A 245 -10.40 13.28 9.19
N GLY A 246 -9.49 14.11 8.69
CA GLY A 246 -9.12 14.16 7.28
C GLY A 246 -10.24 14.74 6.42
N SER A 247 -10.83 15.84 6.87
CA SER A 247 -12.06 16.40 6.30
C SER A 247 -11.90 16.97 4.88
N ASN A 248 -10.66 17.09 4.38
CA ASN A 248 -10.34 17.68 3.10
C ASN A 248 -11.01 19.08 2.96
N ASP A 249 -11.62 19.37 1.81
CA ASP A 249 -12.34 20.61 1.53
C ASP A 249 -13.69 20.76 2.25
N GLY A 250 -13.99 19.86 3.21
CA GLY A 250 -15.22 19.88 4.01
C GLY A 250 -16.43 19.30 3.29
N ILE A 251 -16.23 18.53 2.21
CA ILE A 251 -17.29 17.94 1.37
C ILE A 251 -18.37 17.20 2.18
N PHE A 252 -18.00 16.46 3.22
CA PHE A 252 -18.94 15.76 4.09
C PHE A 252 -19.60 16.67 5.13
N LEU A 253 -18.84 17.62 5.68
CA LEU A 253 -19.31 18.50 6.74
C LEU A 253 -20.28 19.57 6.23
N LYS A 254 -20.15 19.99 4.97
CA LYS A 254 -21.00 21.02 4.35
C LYS A 254 -22.50 20.73 4.43
N PRO A 255 -23.02 19.59 3.95
CA PRO A 255 -24.45 19.27 4.04
C PRO A 255 -24.97 19.15 5.48
N LEU A 256 -24.13 18.79 6.45
CA LEU A 256 -24.50 18.77 7.88
C LEU A 256 -24.63 20.18 8.44
N LYS A 257 -23.67 21.06 8.11
CA LYS A 257 -23.69 22.47 8.51
C LYS A 257 -24.91 23.20 7.95
N GLU A 258 -25.26 22.95 6.69
CA GLU A 258 -26.46 23.54 6.05
C GLU A 258 -27.77 23.15 6.76
N LYS A 259 -27.78 22.04 7.52
CA LYS A 259 -28.89 21.61 8.38
C LYS A 259 -28.80 22.17 9.81
N GLY A 260 -27.84 23.06 10.09
CA GLY A 260 -27.67 23.70 11.39
C GLY A 260 -26.91 22.87 12.43
N ILE A 261 -26.27 21.75 12.03
CA ILE A 261 -25.47 20.91 12.93
C ILE A 261 -24.08 21.54 13.12
N LYS A 262 -23.53 21.44 14.34
CA LYS A 262 -22.17 21.92 14.62
C LYS A 262 -21.16 20.94 14.01
N VAL A 263 -20.22 21.46 13.23
CA VAL A 263 -19.21 20.65 12.53
C VAL A 263 -17.80 21.17 12.78
N VAL A 264 -16.84 20.25 12.84
CA VAL A 264 -15.40 20.58 12.89
C VAL A 264 -14.64 19.62 11.97
N GLY A 265 -13.89 20.17 11.03
CA GLY A 265 -12.94 19.42 10.22
C GLY A 265 -11.54 19.44 10.85
N ILE A 266 -10.77 18.39 10.63
CA ILE A 266 -9.34 18.32 10.94
C ILE A 266 -8.61 17.91 9.67
N GLU A 267 -7.71 18.75 9.17
CA GLU A 267 -7.04 18.54 7.89
C GLU A 267 -5.58 19.05 7.97
N PRO A 268 -4.56 18.22 7.65
CA PRO A 268 -3.17 18.67 7.67
C PRO A 268 -2.79 19.60 6.50
N ALA A 269 -3.47 19.53 5.35
CA ALA A 269 -3.11 20.31 4.18
C ALA A 269 -3.65 21.75 4.26
N LYS A 270 -2.75 22.72 4.48
CA LYS A 270 -3.08 24.15 4.64
C LYS A 270 -3.92 24.72 3.48
N ASN A 271 -3.51 24.45 2.24
CA ASN A 271 -4.22 24.91 1.04
C ASN A 271 -5.66 24.39 0.99
N ILE A 272 -5.90 23.16 1.48
CA ILE A 272 -7.22 22.55 1.53
C ILE A 272 -8.05 23.11 2.69
N CYS A 273 -7.43 23.32 3.86
CA CYS A 273 -8.08 23.99 5.00
C CYS A 273 -8.65 25.36 4.62
N GLU A 274 -7.91 26.13 3.81
CA GLU A 274 -8.34 27.44 3.33
C GLU A 274 -9.59 27.34 2.42
N ILE A 275 -9.71 26.29 1.61
CA ILE A 275 -10.90 26.03 0.79
C ILE A 275 -12.10 25.74 1.70
N ALA A 276 -11.96 24.82 2.65
CA ALA A 276 -13.03 24.47 3.58
C ALA A 276 -13.53 25.67 4.40
N ARG A 277 -12.60 26.51 4.89
CA ARG A 277 -12.92 27.73 5.65
C ARG A 277 -13.64 28.78 4.80
N LYS A 278 -13.32 28.90 3.50
CA LYS A 278 -14.04 29.79 2.57
C LYS A 278 -15.48 29.35 2.35
N GLU A 279 -15.73 28.04 2.36
CA GLU A 279 -17.09 27.45 2.37
C GLU A 279 -17.76 27.54 3.77
N GLY A 280 -17.11 28.23 4.71
CA GLY A 280 -17.57 28.44 6.08
C GLY A 280 -17.39 27.23 7.00
N ILE A 281 -16.74 26.16 6.57
CA ILE A 281 -16.52 24.98 7.41
C ILE A 281 -15.36 25.25 8.35
N GLU A 282 -15.63 25.21 9.65
CA GLU A 282 -14.57 25.31 10.66
C GLU A 282 -13.63 24.12 10.52
N THR A 283 -12.35 24.40 10.25
CA THR A 283 -11.34 23.37 9.97
C THR A 283 -10.06 23.70 10.74
N ILE A 284 -9.62 22.77 11.57
CA ILE A 284 -8.36 22.84 12.33
C ILE A 284 -7.24 22.29 11.43
N GLU A 285 -6.19 23.11 11.24
CA GLU A 285 -5.04 22.72 10.43
C GLU A 285 -4.09 21.86 11.27
N GLY A 286 -3.92 20.60 10.88
CA GLY A 286 -2.98 19.68 11.53
C GLY A 286 -3.41 18.21 11.49
N PHE A 287 -2.47 17.33 11.84
CA PHE A 287 -2.77 15.91 12.04
C PHE A 287 -3.53 15.69 13.34
N PHE A 288 -4.52 14.80 13.32
CA PHE A 288 -5.28 14.43 14.52
C PHE A 288 -4.37 13.87 15.61
N ASN A 289 -4.41 14.49 16.79
CA ASN A 289 -3.55 14.18 17.93
C ASN A 289 -4.23 14.59 19.25
N ASP A 290 -3.60 14.23 20.38
CA ASP A 290 -4.16 14.50 21.72
C ASP A 290 -4.39 15.99 21.98
N LYS A 291 -3.55 16.89 21.45
CA LYS A 291 -3.72 18.34 21.63
C LYS A 291 -5.00 18.83 20.94
N ILE A 292 -5.22 18.44 19.68
CA ILE A 292 -6.44 18.80 18.94
C ILE A 292 -7.68 18.24 19.64
N VAL A 293 -7.60 17.02 20.18
CA VAL A 293 -8.68 16.42 20.98
C VAL A 293 -9.03 17.29 22.19
N GLU A 294 -8.04 17.70 22.99
CA GLU A 294 -8.26 18.57 24.15
C GLU A 294 -8.80 19.96 23.77
N ASP A 295 -8.29 20.54 22.67
CA ASP A 295 -8.74 21.83 22.17
C ASP A 295 -10.23 21.79 21.78
N ILE A 296 -10.67 20.71 21.11
CA ILE A 296 -12.09 20.51 20.76
C ILE A 296 -12.93 20.26 22.01
N LEU A 297 -12.50 19.37 22.91
CA LEU A 297 -13.21 19.09 24.15
C LEU A 297 -13.45 20.36 24.98
N THR A 298 -12.41 21.19 25.11
CA THR A 298 -12.47 22.45 25.88
C THR A 298 -13.38 23.48 25.23
N SER A 299 -13.33 23.62 23.90
CA SER A 299 -14.03 24.68 23.18
C SER A 299 -15.46 24.32 22.75
N LYS A 300 -15.75 23.04 22.55
CA LYS A 300 -17.01 22.55 21.94
C LYS A 300 -17.66 21.38 22.66
N GLY A 301 -16.93 20.71 23.56
CA GLY A 301 -17.39 19.51 24.26
C GLY A 301 -17.21 18.23 23.43
N GLU A 302 -17.88 17.18 23.88
CA GLU A 302 -17.81 15.85 23.26
C GLU A 302 -18.63 15.75 21.97
N ALA A 303 -18.14 14.96 21.02
CA ALA A 303 -18.78 14.74 19.72
C ALA A 303 -19.83 13.62 19.79
N ASP A 304 -20.94 13.80 19.08
CA ASP A 304 -21.95 12.76 18.87
C ASP A 304 -21.48 11.77 17.79
N VAL A 305 -20.79 12.30 16.77
CA VAL A 305 -20.24 11.51 15.67
C VAL A 305 -18.83 11.96 15.39
N ILE A 306 -17.94 10.99 15.23
CA ILE A 306 -16.64 11.21 14.61
C ILE A 306 -16.59 10.40 13.31
N THR A 307 -16.08 11.00 12.24
CA THR A 307 -15.89 10.31 10.95
C THR A 307 -14.43 10.31 10.54
N ALA A 308 -14.03 9.29 9.79
CA ALA A 308 -12.71 9.18 9.19
C ALA A 308 -12.83 8.46 7.83
N SER A 309 -12.98 9.24 6.75
CA SER A 309 -13.15 8.69 5.40
C SER A 309 -11.81 8.63 4.68
N ASN A 310 -11.41 7.44 4.25
CA ASN A 310 -10.12 7.12 3.64
C ASN A 310 -8.87 7.42 4.50
N VAL A 311 -8.98 7.96 5.72
CA VAL A 311 -7.81 8.24 6.58
C VAL A 311 -7.11 6.97 7.07
N PHE A 312 -7.87 5.95 7.45
CA PHE A 312 -7.31 4.72 8.05
C PHE A 312 -6.35 3.98 7.11
N ALA A 313 -6.55 4.08 5.80
CA ALA A 313 -5.64 3.49 4.81
C ALA A 313 -4.28 4.18 4.78
N HIS A 314 -4.21 5.46 5.17
CA HIS A 314 -3.04 6.32 5.03
C HIS A 314 -2.23 6.51 6.32
N ALA A 315 -2.82 6.19 7.46
CA ALA A 315 -2.19 6.44 8.76
C ALA A 315 -1.40 5.24 9.29
N ASP A 316 -0.24 5.54 9.88
CA ASP A 316 0.61 4.56 10.56
C ASP A 316 0.23 4.42 12.06
N ASN A 317 -0.35 5.47 12.63
CA ASN A 317 -0.72 5.63 14.04
C ASN A 317 -2.21 5.36 14.32
N ILE A 318 -2.74 4.24 13.79
CA ILE A 318 -4.18 3.93 13.84
C ILE A 318 -4.69 3.71 15.27
N LYS A 319 -3.84 3.19 16.15
CA LYS A 319 -4.18 3.01 17.58
C LYS A 319 -4.39 4.35 18.26
N GLU A 320 -3.52 5.31 18.00
CA GLU A 320 -3.57 6.66 18.54
C GLU A 320 -4.79 7.42 18.02
N ILE A 321 -5.09 7.33 16.72
CA ILE A 321 -6.30 7.91 16.13
C ILE A 321 -7.55 7.34 16.79
N THR A 322 -7.62 6.00 16.94
CA THR A 322 -8.77 5.35 17.57
C THR A 322 -8.94 5.78 19.02
N ARG A 323 -7.86 5.80 19.80
CA ARG A 323 -7.87 6.26 21.19
C ARG A 323 -8.34 7.72 21.29
N GLY A 324 -7.80 8.60 20.45
CA GLY A 324 -8.17 10.02 20.42
C GLY A 324 -9.64 10.22 20.03
N ALA A 325 -10.13 9.47 19.04
CA ALA A 325 -11.54 9.53 18.63
C ALA A 325 -12.45 9.13 19.79
N PHE A 326 -12.21 7.99 20.45
CA PHE A 326 -13.02 7.56 21.58
C PHE A 326 -12.87 8.41 22.84
N LYS A 327 -11.80 9.21 22.95
CA LYS A 327 -11.66 10.23 24.01
C LYS A 327 -12.52 11.46 23.73
N LEU A 328 -12.68 11.84 22.46
CA LEU A 328 -13.50 12.98 22.03
C LEU A 328 -14.99 12.64 21.91
N LEU A 329 -15.32 11.37 21.75
CA LEU A 329 -16.67 10.88 21.52
C LEU A 329 -17.45 10.77 22.84
N LYS A 330 -18.73 11.16 22.83
CA LYS A 330 -19.68 10.86 23.91
C LYS A 330 -19.77 9.35 24.15
N ASP A 331 -20.16 8.95 25.35
CA ASP A 331 -20.33 7.52 25.70
C ASP A 331 -21.27 6.74 24.75
N ASN A 332 -22.31 7.41 24.24
CA ASN A 332 -23.28 6.84 23.30
C ASN A 332 -23.01 7.22 21.81
N GLY A 333 -21.94 7.99 21.57
CA GLY A 333 -21.58 8.44 20.23
C GLY A 333 -21.12 7.29 19.33
N VAL A 334 -20.93 7.60 18.05
CA VAL A 334 -20.46 6.62 17.06
C VAL A 334 -19.24 7.12 16.30
N PHE A 335 -18.25 6.24 16.16
CA PHE A 335 -17.11 6.46 15.28
C PHE A 335 -17.32 5.73 13.96
N ILE A 336 -17.32 6.45 12.84
CA ILE A 336 -17.63 5.91 11.52
C ILE A 336 -16.39 6.00 10.63
N ILE A 337 -16.00 4.89 10.05
CA ILE A 337 -14.80 4.79 9.20
C ILE A 337 -15.22 4.27 7.85
N GLU A 338 -14.76 4.94 6.78
CA GLU A 338 -14.88 4.47 5.40
C GLU A 338 -13.50 4.16 4.84
N VAL A 339 -13.31 2.94 4.32
CA VAL A 339 -12.04 2.49 3.72
C VAL A 339 -12.30 1.62 2.50
N GLN A 340 -11.36 1.63 1.55
CA GLN A 340 -11.38 0.71 0.41
C GLN A 340 -11.41 -0.74 0.88
N TYR A 341 -12.17 -1.57 0.17
CA TYR A 341 -12.43 -2.93 0.60
C TYR A 341 -11.42 -3.92 0.00
N LEU A 342 -10.65 -4.59 0.86
CA LEU A 342 -9.59 -5.51 0.43
C LEU A 342 -10.11 -6.66 -0.45
N ILE A 343 -11.34 -7.15 -0.24
CA ILE A 343 -11.92 -8.16 -1.13
C ILE A 343 -11.98 -7.65 -2.57
N ASN A 344 -12.44 -6.41 -2.80
CA ASN A 344 -12.50 -5.84 -4.13
C ASN A 344 -11.10 -5.71 -4.75
N THR A 345 -10.11 -5.31 -3.96
CA THR A 345 -8.71 -5.26 -4.42
C THR A 345 -8.23 -6.61 -4.94
N ILE A 346 -8.48 -7.67 -4.18
CA ILE A 346 -8.06 -9.03 -4.53
C ILE A 346 -8.85 -9.57 -5.73
N LYS A 347 -10.18 -9.45 -5.68
CA LYS A 347 -11.10 -10.01 -6.67
C LYS A 347 -10.94 -9.35 -8.03
N ASP A 348 -10.84 -8.03 -8.05
CA ASP A 348 -10.83 -7.23 -9.29
C ASP A 348 -9.40 -6.98 -9.79
N LEU A 349 -8.37 -7.52 -9.12
CA LEU A 349 -6.95 -7.32 -9.43
C LEU A 349 -6.54 -5.84 -9.49
N THR A 350 -7.12 -4.99 -8.63
CA THR A 350 -6.80 -3.55 -8.58
C THR A 350 -5.55 -3.29 -7.75
N PHE A 351 -4.46 -4.00 -8.08
CA PHE A 351 -3.16 -3.86 -7.42
C PHE A 351 -2.53 -2.49 -7.65
N ASP A 352 -3.02 -1.73 -8.62
CA ASP A 352 -2.67 -0.34 -8.90
C ASP A 352 -3.09 0.61 -7.76
N ASN A 353 -3.96 0.16 -6.84
CA ASN A 353 -4.22 0.80 -5.56
C ASN A 353 -3.11 0.58 -4.51
N ILE A 354 -2.10 -0.26 -4.80
CA ILE A 354 -0.94 -0.45 -3.93
C ILE A 354 0.10 0.62 -4.28
N TYR A 355 0.18 1.68 -3.47
CA TYR A 355 1.17 2.75 -3.58
C TYR A 355 1.44 3.36 -2.20
N HIS A 356 2.52 4.13 -2.06
CA HIS A 356 3.09 4.50 -0.75
C HIS A 356 2.18 5.32 0.17
N GLU A 357 1.11 5.91 -0.34
CA GLU A 357 0.12 6.60 0.49
C GLU A 357 -0.84 5.62 1.18
N HIS A 358 -1.11 4.45 0.57
CA HIS A 358 -1.96 3.41 1.15
C HIS A 358 -1.13 2.43 1.97
N LEU A 359 -0.91 2.76 3.24
CA LEU A 359 -0.16 1.95 4.20
C LEU A 359 -0.88 0.66 4.62
N SER A 360 -2.22 0.67 4.64
CA SER A 360 -3.03 -0.44 5.16
C SER A 360 -4.25 -0.73 4.27
N TYR A 361 -4.57 -2.02 4.10
CA TYR A 361 -5.67 -2.51 3.27
C TYR A 361 -6.58 -3.38 4.13
N TYR A 362 -7.84 -2.97 4.25
CA TYR A 362 -8.73 -3.49 5.30
C TYR A 362 -9.82 -4.41 4.76
N SER A 363 -10.06 -5.47 5.51
CA SER A 363 -11.28 -6.26 5.52
C SER A 363 -12.07 -6.01 6.80
N VAL A 364 -13.35 -6.38 6.83
CA VAL A 364 -14.19 -6.34 8.03
C VAL A 364 -13.58 -7.23 9.12
N THR A 365 -13.03 -8.39 8.76
CA THR A 365 -12.29 -9.28 9.67
C THR A 365 -11.13 -8.56 10.33
N SER A 366 -10.27 -7.87 9.56
CA SER A 366 -9.12 -7.16 10.11
C SER A 366 -9.49 -6.00 11.03
N LEU A 367 -10.55 -5.25 10.67
CA LEU A 367 -11.06 -4.16 11.50
C LEU A 367 -11.73 -4.69 12.76
N ASN A 368 -12.49 -5.79 12.65
CA ASN A 368 -13.15 -6.42 13.79
C ASN A 368 -12.11 -6.93 14.82
N GLU A 369 -11.03 -7.57 14.36
CA GLU A 369 -9.91 -7.96 15.23
C GLU A 369 -9.22 -6.76 15.88
N PHE A 370 -9.06 -5.66 15.14
CA PHE A 370 -8.48 -4.42 15.68
C PHE A 370 -9.35 -3.82 16.79
N PHE A 371 -10.64 -3.58 16.52
CA PHE A 371 -11.53 -2.93 17.49
C PHE A 371 -11.79 -3.81 18.71
N LYS A 372 -11.97 -5.13 18.54
CA LYS A 372 -12.13 -6.06 19.67
C LYS A 372 -10.95 -6.00 20.65
N LYS A 373 -9.72 -5.92 20.14
CA LYS A 373 -8.51 -5.79 20.98
C LYS A 373 -8.45 -4.48 21.78
N GLN A 374 -9.19 -3.47 21.36
CA GLN A 374 -9.31 -2.17 22.05
C GLN A 374 -10.54 -2.12 22.99
N GLY A 375 -11.30 -3.23 23.12
CA GLY A 375 -12.56 -3.23 23.86
C GLY A 375 -13.67 -2.43 23.17
N LEU A 376 -13.63 -2.35 21.84
CA LEU A 376 -14.58 -1.61 21.02
C LEU A 376 -15.33 -2.56 20.08
N HIS A 377 -16.51 -2.13 19.63
CA HIS A 377 -17.43 -2.99 18.91
C HIS A 377 -17.85 -2.36 17.58
N ILE A 378 -17.63 -3.07 16.48
CA ILE A 378 -18.30 -2.76 15.21
C ILE A 378 -19.77 -3.18 15.37
N ILE A 379 -20.70 -2.26 15.12
CA ILE A 379 -22.14 -2.50 15.28
C ILE A 379 -22.89 -2.59 13.96
N LYS A 380 -22.34 -2.07 12.87
CA LYS A 380 -22.95 -2.04 11.53
C LYS A 380 -21.86 -1.92 10.47
N VAL A 381 -22.05 -2.58 9.34
CA VAL A 381 -21.17 -2.52 8.17
C VAL A 381 -22.01 -2.23 6.93
N GLU A 382 -21.49 -1.39 6.04
CA GLU A 382 -22.15 -1.06 4.78
C GLU A 382 -21.17 -1.19 3.62
N LYS A 383 -21.67 -1.69 2.48
CA LYS A 383 -20.92 -1.65 1.22
C LYS A 383 -21.13 -0.30 0.55
N ILE A 384 -20.03 0.29 0.08
CA ILE A 384 -20.03 1.59 -0.57
C ILE A 384 -19.41 1.44 -1.98
N PRO A 385 -20.03 1.99 -3.03
CA PRO A 385 -19.53 1.84 -4.40
C PRO A 385 -18.34 2.75 -4.75
N THR A 386 -17.89 3.60 -3.82
CA THR A 386 -16.79 4.56 -4.03
C THR A 386 -15.45 3.85 -4.21
N HIS A 387 -14.56 4.48 -4.98
CA HIS A 387 -13.17 4.07 -5.22
C HIS A 387 -12.97 2.62 -5.71
N GLY A 388 -13.94 2.04 -6.42
CA GLY A 388 -13.87 0.66 -6.90
C GLY A 388 -14.32 -0.39 -5.89
N GLY A 389 -14.96 0.04 -4.80
CA GLY A 389 -15.48 -0.80 -3.73
C GLY A 389 -14.87 -0.45 -2.38
N SER A 390 -15.71 0.00 -1.47
CA SER A 390 -15.34 0.40 -0.12
C SER A 390 -16.31 -0.19 0.91
N ILE A 391 -15.90 -0.19 2.17
CA ILE A 391 -16.75 -0.51 3.31
C ILE A 391 -16.82 0.68 4.25
N ARG A 392 -17.98 0.86 4.86
CA ARG A 392 -18.18 1.80 5.97
C ARG A 392 -18.57 1.03 7.21
N ILE A 393 -17.83 1.23 8.29
CA ILE A 393 -18.09 0.57 9.58
C ILE A 393 -18.50 1.60 10.62
N TYR A 394 -19.36 1.19 11.53
CA TYR A 394 -19.84 1.99 12.65
C TYR A 394 -19.36 1.33 13.94
N VAL A 395 -18.62 2.07 14.76
CA VAL A 395 -17.94 1.54 15.96
C VAL A 395 -18.44 2.28 17.20
N LYS A 396 -18.70 1.52 18.27
CA LYS A 396 -19.10 2.05 19.58
C LYS A 396 -18.26 1.47 20.71
N ARG A 397 -18.25 2.18 21.84
CA ARG A 397 -17.65 1.71 23.11
C ARG A 397 -18.50 0.63 23.75
N ASN A 398 -19.79 0.91 23.92
CA ASN A 398 -20.78 -0.02 24.44
C ASN A 398 -21.85 -0.24 23.36
N ALA A 399 -22.29 -1.48 23.19
CA ALA A 399 -23.30 -1.83 22.20
C ALA A 399 -24.21 -2.94 22.71
N ASP A 400 -25.50 -2.62 22.84
CA ASP A 400 -26.53 -3.61 23.16
C ASP A 400 -27.17 -4.21 21.90
N ASN A 401 -27.02 -3.54 20.75
CA ASN A 401 -27.60 -3.93 19.47
C ASN A 401 -26.53 -3.99 18.38
N PHE A 402 -26.49 -5.11 17.66
CA PHE A 402 -25.64 -5.36 16.51
C PHE A 402 -26.54 -5.58 15.28
N ASP A 403 -26.21 -4.89 14.19
CA ASP A 403 -26.84 -5.10 12.89
C ASP A 403 -26.33 -6.42 12.27
N SER A 404 -27.20 -7.14 11.55
CA SER A 404 -26.85 -8.44 10.95
C SER A 404 -25.76 -8.32 9.88
N SER A 405 -25.58 -7.12 9.32
CA SER A 405 -24.51 -6.82 8.36
C SER A 405 -23.13 -7.26 8.83
N LEU A 406 -22.79 -7.10 10.12
CA LEU A 406 -21.47 -7.53 10.60
C LEU A 406 -21.25 -9.03 10.38
N SER A 407 -22.20 -9.87 10.80
CA SER A 407 -22.10 -11.32 10.59
C SER A 407 -22.10 -11.70 9.11
N GLU A 408 -22.91 -11.03 8.30
CA GLU A 408 -23.01 -11.29 6.85
C GLU A 408 -21.67 -11.04 6.14
N PHE A 409 -21.01 -9.92 6.42
CA PHE A 409 -19.71 -9.60 5.85
C PHE A 409 -18.59 -10.54 6.33
N LEU A 410 -18.59 -10.90 7.62
CA LEU A 410 -17.61 -11.85 8.15
C LEU A 410 -17.76 -13.24 7.51
N ASP A 411 -19.00 -13.68 7.25
CA ASP A 411 -19.27 -14.93 6.55
C ASP A 411 -18.89 -14.87 5.07
N GLU A 412 -19.15 -13.74 4.38
CA GLU A 412 -18.69 -13.51 3.01
C GLU A 412 -17.16 -13.59 2.93
N GLU A 413 -16.45 -12.91 3.83
CA GLU A 413 -14.99 -12.90 3.91
C GLU A 413 -14.39 -14.26 4.21
N LYS A 414 -15.02 -15.01 5.11
CA LYS A 414 -14.61 -16.37 5.44
C LYS A 414 -14.77 -17.30 4.23
N LYS A 415 -15.89 -17.19 3.49
CA LYS A 415 -16.11 -17.96 2.25
C LYS A 415 -15.12 -17.58 1.15
N PHE A 416 -14.79 -16.29 1.04
CA PHE A 416 -13.77 -15.81 0.10
C PHE A 416 -12.36 -16.31 0.44
N GLY A 417 -12.09 -16.54 1.74
CA GLY A 417 -10.80 -17.05 2.22
C GLY A 417 -9.83 -15.95 2.64
N ILE A 418 -10.33 -14.82 3.17
CA ILE A 418 -9.47 -13.69 3.63
C ILE A 418 -8.52 -14.09 4.79
N THR A 419 -8.86 -15.15 5.51
CA THR A 419 -8.04 -15.69 6.60
C THR A 419 -7.01 -16.72 6.12
N ASN A 420 -6.99 -17.03 4.82
CA ASN A 420 -6.08 -18.00 4.22
C ASN A 420 -5.01 -17.29 3.37
N PHE A 421 -3.73 -17.49 3.70
CA PHE A 421 -2.62 -16.91 2.96
C PHE A 421 -2.59 -17.35 1.47
N GLY A 422 -3.08 -18.54 1.15
CA GLY A 422 -3.14 -19.05 -0.23
C GLY A 422 -3.97 -18.16 -1.17
N THR A 423 -4.99 -17.47 -0.65
CA THR A 423 -5.79 -16.47 -1.40
C THR A 423 -4.91 -15.34 -1.93
N TYR A 424 -3.97 -14.88 -1.10
CA TYR A 424 -3.05 -13.80 -1.41
C TYR A 424 -1.90 -14.25 -2.32
N GLN A 425 -1.46 -15.50 -2.21
CA GLN A 425 -0.51 -16.07 -3.15
C GLN A 425 -1.11 -16.13 -4.56
N LYS A 426 -2.34 -16.61 -4.69
CA LYS A 426 -3.06 -16.63 -5.97
C LYS A 426 -3.28 -15.23 -6.54
N PHE A 427 -3.55 -14.24 -5.67
CA PHE A 427 -3.61 -12.84 -6.07
C PHE A 427 -2.30 -12.36 -6.71
N ALA A 428 -1.16 -12.61 -6.06
CA ALA A 428 0.15 -12.25 -6.61
C ALA A 428 0.45 -12.98 -7.93
N GLU A 429 0.16 -14.29 -8.02
CA GLU A 429 0.30 -15.07 -9.25
C GLU A 429 -0.52 -14.50 -10.41
N ASN A 430 -1.77 -14.12 -10.14
CA ASN A 430 -2.66 -13.50 -11.14
C ASN A 430 -2.13 -12.14 -11.63
N ILE A 431 -1.54 -11.33 -10.73
CA ILE A 431 -0.93 -10.05 -11.09
C ILE A 431 0.27 -10.27 -12.03
N GLU A 432 1.16 -11.20 -11.71
CA GLU A 432 2.32 -11.51 -12.55
C GLU A 432 1.89 -12.05 -13.93
N ALA A 433 0.86 -12.91 -13.96
CA ALA A 433 0.28 -13.38 -15.23
C ALA A 433 -0.27 -12.21 -16.06
N LYS A 434 -0.97 -11.25 -15.43
CA LYS A 434 -1.50 -10.05 -16.10
C LYS A 434 -0.40 -9.13 -16.59
N LYS A 435 0.68 -8.96 -15.83
CA LYS A 435 1.89 -8.26 -16.26
C LYS A 435 2.48 -8.88 -17.53
N ALA A 436 2.66 -10.19 -17.55
CA ALA A 436 3.20 -10.89 -18.72
C ALA A 436 2.33 -10.70 -19.97
N GLN A 437 0.99 -10.82 -19.82
CA GLN A 437 0.03 -10.60 -20.90
C GLN A 437 0.09 -9.16 -21.45
N ALA A 438 0.10 -8.16 -20.58
CA ALA A 438 0.14 -6.76 -20.98
C ALA A 438 1.43 -6.40 -21.70
N ILE A 439 2.59 -6.85 -21.19
CA ILE A 439 3.90 -6.65 -21.83
C ILE A 439 3.93 -7.31 -23.21
N GLN A 440 3.40 -8.54 -23.33
CA GLN A 440 3.32 -9.24 -24.61
C GLN A 440 2.46 -8.49 -25.63
N LYS A 441 1.30 -7.97 -25.22
CA LYS A 441 0.41 -7.17 -26.08
C LYS A 441 1.11 -5.91 -26.59
N ILE A 442 1.76 -5.16 -25.69
CA ILE A 442 2.49 -3.93 -26.07
C ILE A 442 3.63 -4.26 -27.04
N ARG A 443 4.44 -5.29 -26.75
CA ARG A 443 5.52 -5.72 -27.65
C ARG A 443 4.98 -6.11 -29.02
N ALA A 444 3.91 -6.90 -29.09
CA ALA A 444 3.30 -7.30 -30.35
C ALA A 444 2.77 -6.12 -31.18
N LEU A 445 2.29 -5.06 -30.54
CA LEU A 445 1.91 -3.82 -31.22
C LEU A 445 3.15 -3.08 -31.76
N LYS A 446 4.19 -2.92 -30.94
CA LYS A 446 5.45 -2.25 -31.33
C LYS A 446 6.18 -3.00 -32.45
N ASP A 447 6.18 -4.34 -32.42
CA ASP A 447 6.77 -5.19 -33.47
C ASP A 447 6.06 -5.01 -34.82
N LYS A 448 4.77 -4.62 -34.81
CA LYS A 448 4.00 -4.24 -36.01
C LYS A 448 4.22 -2.78 -36.43
N GLY A 449 5.12 -2.05 -35.78
CA GLY A 449 5.37 -0.64 -36.02
C GLY A 449 4.25 0.30 -35.56
N LYS A 450 3.35 -0.17 -34.68
CA LYS A 450 2.21 0.63 -34.20
C LYS A 450 2.68 1.68 -33.18
N THR A 451 2.11 2.87 -33.29
CA THR A 451 2.27 3.95 -32.30
C THR A 451 1.28 3.79 -31.16
N ILE A 452 1.74 4.03 -29.93
CA ILE A 452 0.91 3.86 -28.72
C ILE A 452 1.01 5.14 -27.88
N ALA A 453 -0.13 5.78 -27.65
CA ALA A 453 -0.27 6.85 -26.67
C ALA A 453 -1.10 6.36 -25.47
N GLY A 454 -0.96 7.04 -24.34
CA GLY A 454 -1.78 6.80 -23.15
C GLY A 454 -2.90 7.83 -22.99
N TYR A 455 -3.94 7.48 -22.22
CA TYR A 455 -5.03 8.39 -21.84
C TYR A 455 -5.27 8.37 -20.34
N GLY A 456 -5.18 9.56 -19.72
CA GLY A 456 -5.25 9.81 -18.28
C GLY A 456 -3.95 9.45 -17.56
N ALA A 457 -3.51 10.29 -16.62
CA ALA A 457 -2.32 10.04 -15.80
C ALA A 457 -2.68 10.01 -14.30
N PRO A 458 -3.55 9.10 -13.83
CA PRO A 458 -3.85 8.98 -12.40
C PRO A 458 -2.64 8.48 -11.61
N ALA A 459 -2.60 8.70 -10.29
CA ALA A 459 -1.53 8.21 -9.41
C ALA A 459 -1.22 6.72 -9.62
N LYS A 460 -2.28 5.91 -9.77
CA LYS A 460 -2.24 4.46 -9.99
C LYS A 460 -1.47 4.06 -11.25
N ALA A 461 -1.44 4.93 -12.27
CA ALA A 461 -0.70 4.69 -13.50
C ALA A 461 0.81 4.57 -13.22
N THR A 462 1.33 5.41 -12.32
CA THR A 462 2.74 5.36 -11.89
C THR A 462 3.09 3.97 -11.37
N THR A 463 2.26 3.39 -10.50
CA THR A 463 2.49 2.04 -9.96
C THR A 463 2.54 1.00 -11.05
N VAL A 464 1.52 0.93 -11.91
CA VAL A 464 1.41 -0.13 -12.91
C VAL A 464 2.52 -0.03 -13.96
N LEU A 465 2.79 1.17 -14.47
CA LEU A 465 3.81 1.39 -15.49
C LEU A 465 5.20 1.00 -14.98
N ASN A 466 5.56 1.42 -13.77
CA ASN A 466 6.84 1.05 -13.16
C ASN A 466 6.94 -0.45 -12.89
N PHE A 467 5.90 -1.07 -12.33
CA PHE A 467 5.91 -2.50 -12.04
C PHE A 467 5.98 -3.36 -13.31
N TYR A 468 5.31 -2.95 -14.38
CA TYR A 468 5.34 -3.63 -15.68
C TYR A 468 6.61 -3.30 -16.49
N GLY A 469 7.39 -2.31 -16.07
CA GLY A 469 8.57 -1.84 -16.80
C GLY A 469 8.23 -1.16 -18.12
N ILE A 470 7.04 -0.54 -18.21
CA ILE A 470 6.57 0.21 -19.37
C ILE A 470 7.07 1.65 -19.26
N THR A 471 7.73 2.13 -20.30
CA THR A 471 8.43 3.43 -20.30
C THR A 471 8.05 4.27 -21.52
N ASN A 472 8.68 5.44 -21.65
CA ASN A 472 8.60 6.28 -22.85
C ASN A 472 9.17 5.65 -24.13
N LYS A 473 9.76 4.45 -24.06
CA LYS A 473 10.11 3.64 -25.24
C LYS A 473 8.93 2.86 -25.80
N ASP A 474 7.96 2.56 -24.93
CA ASP A 474 6.78 1.77 -25.24
C ASP A 474 5.60 2.67 -25.58
N ILE A 475 5.39 3.72 -24.79
CA ILE A 475 4.29 4.69 -24.91
C ILE A 475 4.86 6.09 -25.17
N ASP A 476 4.42 6.74 -26.24
CA ASP A 476 5.04 7.97 -26.74
C ASP A 476 4.71 9.20 -25.86
N PHE A 477 3.47 9.29 -25.37
CA PHE A 477 2.97 10.33 -24.46
C PHE A 477 1.63 9.91 -23.85
N ILE A 478 1.18 10.61 -22.81
CA ILE A 478 -0.14 10.47 -22.19
C ILE A 478 -0.94 11.76 -22.38
N ILE A 479 -2.16 11.64 -22.91
CA ILE A 479 -3.15 12.73 -22.94
C ILE A 479 -3.81 12.83 -21.57
N GLU A 480 -3.96 14.04 -21.05
CA GLU A 480 -4.58 14.29 -19.76
C GLU A 480 -5.47 15.53 -19.84
N ASP A 481 -6.65 15.49 -19.22
CA ASP A 481 -7.59 16.61 -19.23
C ASP A 481 -7.24 17.65 -18.16
N ASN A 482 -6.59 17.21 -17.07
CA ASN A 482 -6.12 18.11 -16.03
C ASN A 482 -4.88 18.91 -16.47
N LYS A 483 -5.10 20.18 -16.82
CA LYS A 483 -4.07 21.15 -17.23
C LYS A 483 -2.90 21.30 -16.25
N LEU A 484 -3.10 21.02 -14.96
CA LEU A 484 -2.04 21.12 -13.96
C LEU A 484 -0.95 20.06 -14.15
N LYS A 485 -1.24 18.96 -14.86
CA LYS A 485 -0.31 17.86 -15.10
C LYS A 485 0.45 17.98 -16.43
N HIS A 486 0.06 18.91 -17.30
CA HIS A 486 0.72 19.11 -18.60
C HIS A 486 2.16 19.58 -18.42
N GLY A 487 3.06 19.11 -19.29
CA GLY A 487 4.48 19.44 -19.24
C GLY A 487 5.27 18.69 -18.16
N TYR A 488 4.63 17.80 -17.41
CA TYR A 488 5.29 16.86 -16.52
C TYR A 488 5.44 15.48 -17.17
N LEU A 489 6.22 14.62 -16.52
CA LEU A 489 6.40 13.21 -16.85
C LEU A 489 5.86 12.34 -15.71
N VAL A 490 5.39 11.15 -16.05
CA VAL A 490 5.13 10.08 -15.07
C VAL A 490 6.46 9.64 -14.46
N PRO A 491 6.64 9.67 -13.13
CA PRO A 491 7.92 9.37 -12.52
C PRO A 491 8.30 7.89 -12.71
N GLY A 492 9.58 7.63 -12.89
CA GLY A 492 10.17 6.33 -13.19
C GLY A 492 9.95 5.87 -14.65
N ALA A 493 8.70 5.87 -15.13
CA ALA A 493 8.37 5.55 -16.52
C ALA A 493 8.82 6.63 -17.52
N ARG A 494 8.90 7.87 -17.04
CA ARG A 494 9.28 9.10 -17.78
C ARG A 494 8.47 9.36 -19.05
N ILE A 495 7.22 8.94 -19.06
CA ILE A 495 6.29 9.19 -20.17
C ILE A 495 5.73 10.62 -20.06
N PRO A 496 5.83 11.46 -21.10
CA PRO A 496 5.38 12.85 -21.04
C PRO A 496 3.86 12.98 -21.03
N ILE A 497 3.35 13.91 -20.23
CA ILE A 497 1.92 14.22 -20.09
C ILE A 497 1.63 15.51 -20.86
N LYS A 498 0.64 15.47 -21.75
CA LYS A 498 0.35 16.55 -22.72
C LYS A 498 -1.14 16.86 -22.81
N ASP A 499 -1.45 18.05 -23.30
CA ASP A 499 -2.80 18.39 -23.75
C ASP A 499 -3.14 17.61 -25.03
N LYS A 500 -4.42 17.23 -25.20
CA LYS A 500 -4.92 16.59 -26.42
C LYS A 500 -4.62 17.46 -27.66
N ALA A 501 -4.64 18.79 -27.54
CA ALA A 501 -4.37 19.74 -28.61
C ALA A 501 -2.90 19.74 -29.08
N GLU A 502 -1.95 19.25 -28.28
CA GLU A 502 -0.54 19.17 -28.65
C GLU A 502 -0.22 17.94 -29.52
N MET A 503 -1.19 17.05 -29.73
CA MET A 503 -1.05 15.85 -30.53
C MET A 503 -0.89 16.20 -32.01
N LYS A 504 0.32 15.99 -32.56
CA LYS A 504 0.62 16.21 -33.98
C LYS A 504 0.05 15.12 -34.90
N ASN A 505 0.10 13.87 -34.45
CA ASN A 505 -0.33 12.70 -35.20
C ASN A 505 -1.30 11.87 -34.35
N THR A 506 -2.32 11.30 -34.99
CA THR A 506 -3.24 10.37 -34.32
C THR A 506 -2.52 9.04 -34.10
N PRO A 507 -2.44 8.50 -32.87
CA PRO A 507 -1.77 7.23 -32.60
C PRO A 507 -2.59 6.06 -33.16
N ASP A 508 -1.96 4.93 -33.44
CA ASP A 508 -2.68 3.72 -33.84
C ASP A 508 -3.48 3.13 -32.67
N CYS A 509 -2.92 3.20 -31.46
CA CYS A 509 -3.50 2.63 -30.26
C CYS A 509 -3.49 3.63 -29.09
N MET A 510 -4.56 3.60 -28.30
CA MET A 510 -4.73 4.40 -27.08
C MET A 510 -4.84 3.49 -25.86
N LEU A 511 -3.81 3.49 -25.02
CA LEU A 511 -3.80 2.80 -23.75
C LEU A 511 -4.48 3.66 -22.67
N VAL A 512 -5.67 3.27 -22.25
CA VAL A 512 -6.40 4.00 -21.20
C VAL A 512 -5.90 3.57 -19.82
N LEU A 513 -5.11 4.43 -19.19
CA LEU A 513 -4.58 4.23 -17.83
C LEU A 513 -5.60 4.63 -16.77
N ALA A 514 -6.48 5.59 -17.08
CA ALA A 514 -7.65 5.92 -16.28
C ALA A 514 -8.82 4.93 -16.51
N TRP A 515 -8.53 3.63 -16.35
CA TRP A 515 -9.42 2.53 -16.75
C TRP A 515 -10.82 2.57 -16.10
N ASN A 516 -10.97 3.20 -14.93
CA ASN A 516 -12.28 3.41 -14.29
C ASN A 516 -13.24 4.24 -15.14
N PHE A 517 -12.71 5.04 -16.07
CA PHE A 517 -13.45 5.89 -16.98
C PHE A 517 -13.35 5.40 -18.43
N PHE A 518 -12.99 4.13 -18.67
CA PHE A 518 -12.73 3.60 -20.02
C PHE A 518 -13.88 3.87 -21.00
N ASP A 519 -15.11 3.53 -20.62
CA ASP A 519 -16.28 3.70 -21.48
C ASP A 519 -16.60 5.18 -21.74
N GLU A 520 -16.46 6.03 -20.72
CA GLU A 520 -16.66 7.48 -20.86
C GLU A 520 -15.59 8.12 -21.75
N ILE A 521 -14.33 7.73 -21.57
CA ILE A 521 -13.22 8.18 -22.40
C ILE A 521 -13.44 7.76 -23.85
N LYS A 522 -13.83 6.51 -24.12
CA LYS A 522 -14.16 6.08 -25.50
C LYS A 522 -15.31 6.90 -26.09
N LYS A 523 -16.39 7.09 -25.33
CA LYS A 523 -17.54 7.89 -25.76
C LYS A 523 -17.16 9.34 -26.09
N ASN A 524 -16.28 9.95 -25.31
CA ASN A 524 -15.86 11.34 -25.48
C ASN A 524 -14.78 11.52 -26.58
N ASN A 525 -14.24 10.44 -27.13
CA ASN A 525 -13.19 10.45 -28.14
C ASN A 525 -13.60 9.66 -29.41
N GLN A 526 -14.88 9.76 -29.80
CA GLN A 526 -15.41 9.12 -30.99
C GLN A 526 -14.65 9.53 -32.27
N ASP A 527 -14.14 10.76 -32.32
CA ASP A 527 -13.31 11.26 -33.43
C ASP A 527 -12.03 10.45 -33.66
N MET A 528 -11.46 9.87 -32.61
CA MET A 528 -10.30 8.98 -32.69
C MET A 528 -10.73 7.56 -33.11
N ILE A 529 -11.87 7.08 -32.59
CA ILE A 529 -12.41 5.77 -32.97
C ILE A 529 -12.74 5.74 -34.46
N ASP A 530 -13.35 6.79 -34.99
CA ASP A 530 -13.70 6.91 -36.41
C ASP A 530 -12.46 6.96 -37.32
N LYS A 531 -11.31 7.40 -36.78
CA LYS A 531 -10.00 7.36 -37.45
C LYS A 531 -9.29 6.01 -37.32
N GLY A 532 -9.91 5.02 -36.67
CA GLY A 532 -9.39 3.67 -36.52
C GLY A 532 -8.46 3.47 -35.31
N VAL A 533 -8.45 4.38 -34.33
CA VAL A 533 -7.65 4.22 -33.11
C VAL A 533 -8.21 3.10 -32.24
N GLU A 534 -7.37 2.13 -31.89
CA GLU A 534 -7.74 1.04 -30.99
C GLU A 534 -7.57 1.44 -29.53
N PHE A 535 -8.66 1.46 -28.76
CA PHE A 535 -8.63 1.73 -27.32
C PHE A 535 -8.55 0.42 -26.53
N PHE A 536 -7.61 0.32 -25.60
CA PHE A 536 -7.44 -0.83 -24.73
C PHE A 536 -6.94 -0.43 -23.33
N THR A 537 -6.98 -1.36 -22.39
CA THR A 537 -6.44 -1.20 -21.03
C THR A 537 -5.34 -2.20 -20.73
N LEU A 538 -4.58 -1.96 -19.65
CA LEU A 538 -3.62 -2.95 -19.11
C LEU A 538 -4.31 -4.13 -18.38
N ARG A 539 -5.64 -4.12 -18.29
CA ARG A 539 -6.45 -5.20 -17.69
C ARG A 539 -6.95 -6.20 -18.74
N ASP A 540 -7.03 -5.77 -20.01
CA ASP A 540 -7.54 -6.56 -21.14
C ASP A 540 -6.71 -7.81 -21.44
#